data_AF-A0A3C0IQJ8-F1
#
_entry.id   AF-A0A3C0IQJ8-F1
#
_cell.length_a   1.000
_cell.length_b   1.000
_cell.length_c   1.000
_cell.angle_alpha   90.00
_cell.angle_beta   90.00
_cell.angle_gamma   90.00
#
_symmetry.space_group_name_H-M   'P 1'
#
loop_
_entity.id
_entity.type
_entity.pdbx_description
1 polymer ?
#
loop_
_entity_poly.entity_id
_entity_poly.type
_entity_poly.pdbx_seq_one_letter_code
_entity_poly.pdbx_strand_id
1 'polypeptide(L)'
;KKRAQMHIDTIFTQVKRNVWVLYGRYSERLIAAENQVRQSYLQRLTHGDEGTALEMPEIIQYYKKIEDPYQPKKDYSVGQNPAGIEELLYQVSVEDFGCMPSDVKIIYSGNNIFPYDDREQWTDSCNVVALKEGVVIGYDRNDFTATAFKDAGFDVITTDLAFALFANGLEPHSLENTLILLPSAELSRARGGSHCMSCPLLRDAF
;
A
#
# COMPACT_ATOMS: atom_id res chain seq x y z
N LYS A 1 21.91 0.62 -9.37
CA LYS A 1 21.10 -0.63 -9.51
C LYS A 1 19.92 -0.72 -8.53
N LYS A 2 19.84 0.09 -7.45
CA LYS A 2 18.63 0.27 -6.60
C LYS A 2 17.87 1.54 -7.02
N ARG A 3 17.00 1.48 -8.04
CA ARG A 3 16.21 2.65 -8.51
C ARG A 3 14.70 2.37 -8.64
N ALA A 4 14.26 1.17 -8.25
CA ALA A 4 12.84 0.81 -8.29
C ALA A 4 12.03 1.46 -7.16
N GLN A 5 12.69 1.89 -6.08
CA GLN A 5 12.07 2.62 -4.98
C GLN A 5 12.58 4.06 -5.00
N MET A 6 11.77 4.99 -5.49
CA MET A 6 12.10 6.43 -5.51
C MET A 6 11.17 7.26 -4.62
N HIS A 7 10.00 6.74 -4.25
CA HIS A 7 8.99 7.46 -3.49
C HIS A 7 8.20 6.52 -2.57
N ILE A 8 7.74 7.00 -1.40
CA ILE A 8 7.03 6.17 -0.42
C ILE A 8 5.71 5.61 -0.99
N ASP A 9 5.02 6.36 -1.85
CA ASP A 9 3.80 5.92 -2.54
C ASP A 9 4.02 4.75 -3.52
N THR A 10 5.27 4.44 -3.85
CA THR A 10 5.59 3.21 -4.61
C THR A 10 5.64 1.98 -3.71
N ILE A 11 5.73 2.17 -2.39
CA ILE A 11 5.78 1.08 -1.40
C ILE A 11 4.38 0.82 -0.85
N PHE A 12 3.66 1.86 -0.42
CA PHE A 12 2.30 1.74 0.09
C PHE A 12 1.48 2.99 -0.18
N THR A 13 0.16 2.84 -0.26
CA THR A 13 -0.77 3.97 -0.35
C THR A 13 -2.06 3.71 0.45
N GLN A 14 -2.61 4.77 1.04
CA GLN A 14 -3.88 4.73 1.74
C GLN A 14 -5.06 4.71 0.76
N VAL A 15 -5.97 3.75 0.93
CA VAL A 15 -7.23 3.62 0.15
C VAL A 15 -8.43 4.06 0.99
N LYS A 16 -8.45 3.63 2.26
CA LYS A 16 -9.43 3.99 3.30
C LYS A 16 -8.70 4.17 4.63
N ARG A 17 -9.39 4.69 5.63
CA ARG A 17 -8.85 4.77 7.01
C ARG A 17 -8.34 3.44 7.53
N ASN A 18 -9.02 2.34 7.15
CA ASN A 18 -8.68 0.98 7.54
C ASN A 18 -8.16 0.11 6.36
N VAL A 19 -7.88 0.67 5.19
CA VAL A 19 -7.44 -0.13 4.03
C VAL A 19 -6.23 0.51 3.36
N TRP A 20 -5.19 -0.28 3.19
CA TRP A 20 -3.93 0.14 2.58
C TRP A 20 -3.54 -0.81 1.46
N VAL A 21 -2.85 -0.30 0.44
CA VAL A 21 -2.13 -1.12 -0.53
C VAL A 21 -0.66 -1.15 -0.12
N LEU A 22 -0.03 -2.32 -0.13
CA LEU A 22 1.38 -2.49 0.26
C LEU A 22 2.10 -3.44 -0.71
N TYR A 23 3.34 -3.12 -1.07
CA TYR A 23 4.22 -4.05 -1.76
C TYR A 23 4.73 -5.11 -0.78
N GLY A 24 4.32 -6.37 -0.99
CA GLY A 24 4.52 -7.47 -0.04
C GLY A 24 5.98 -7.71 0.37
N ARG A 25 6.95 -7.36 -0.47
CA ARG A 25 8.38 -7.43 -0.16
C ARG A 25 8.81 -6.59 1.05
N TYR A 26 8.00 -5.60 1.44
CA TYR A 26 8.25 -4.77 2.62
C TYR A 26 7.36 -5.11 3.82
N SER A 27 6.51 -6.14 3.70
CA SER A 27 5.74 -6.65 4.83
C SER A 27 6.64 -7.54 5.68
N GLU A 28 6.90 -7.11 6.91
CA GLU A 28 7.60 -7.89 7.91
C GLU A 28 6.89 -9.21 8.21
N ARG A 29 5.55 -9.27 8.09
CA ARG A 29 4.76 -10.50 8.28
C ARG A 29 5.04 -11.52 7.18
N LEU A 30 5.07 -11.09 5.93
CA LEU A 30 5.36 -11.95 4.79
C LEU A 30 6.82 -12.41 4.79
N ILE A 31 7.75 -11.52 5.12
CA ILE A 31 9.17 -11.88 5.29
C ILE A 31 9.34 -12.91 6.40
N ALA A 32 8.68 -12.74 7.55
CA ALA A 32 8.73 -13.70 8.65
C ALA A 32 8.16 -15.06 8.24
N ALA A 33 7.03 -15.08 7.52
CA ALA A 33 6.43 -16.32 7.01
C ALA A 33 7.34 -17.03 5.99
N GLU A 34 7.89 -16.30 5.01
CA GLU A 34 8.85 -16.85 4.05
C GLU A 34 10.12 -17.38 4.72
N ASN A 35 10.64 -16.67 5.71
CA ASN A 35 11.83 -17.09 6.44
C ASN A 35 11.55 -18.36 7.27
N GLN A 36 10.38 -18.49 7.91
CA GLN A 36 10.00 -19.73 8.60
C GLN A 36 9.93 -20.92 7.62
N VAL A 37 9.34 -20.70 6.44
CA VAL A 37 9.26 -21.71 5.39
C VAL A 37 10.66 -22.07 4.89
N ARG A 38 11.48 -21.09 4.50
CA ARG A 38 12.86 -21.30 4.04
C ARG A 38 13.74 -21.95 5.09
N GLN A 39 13.67 -21.54 6.35
CA GLN A 39 14.41 -22.18 7.46
C GLN A 39 14.02 -23.66 7.59
N SER A 40 12.73 -24.00 7.48
CA SER A 40 12.29 -25.39 7.54
C SER A 40 12.85 -26.27 6.41
N TYR A 41 13.08 -25.70 5.21
CA TYR A 41 13.66 -26.40 4.06
C TYR A 41 15.19 -26.37 4.03
N LEU A 42 15.81 -25.23 4.36
CA LEU A 42 17.27 -25.08 4.42
C LEU A 42 17.87 -25.91 5.55
N GLN A 43 17.22 -25.98 6.71
CA GLN A 43 17.63 -26.88 7.78
C GLN A 43 17.59 -28.36 7.36
N ARG A 44 16.80 -28.71 6.33
CA ARG A 44 16.77 -30.05 5.72
C ARG A 44 17.78 -30.26 4.59
N LEU A 45 18.27 -29.20 3.94
CA LEU A 45 19.05 -29.28 2.71
C LEU A 45 20.49 -28.77 2.84
N THR A 46 20.81 -27.98 3.86
CA THR A 46 22.13 -27.34 4.02
C THR A 46 22.67 -27.49 5.44
N HIS A 47 23.88 -28.02 5.58
CA HIS A 47 24.70 -27.94 6.81
C HIS A 47 25.52 -26.63 6.82
N GLY A 48 24.89 -25.48 6.64
CA GLY A 48 25.60 -24.20 6.55
C GLY A 48 24.67 -23.00 6.61
N ASP A 49 25.05 -22.00 7.41
CA ASP A 49 24.23 -20.86 7.84
C ASP A 49 24.42 -19.63 6.93
N GLU A 50 24.30 -19.80 5.61
CA GLU A 50 24.32 -18.65 4.69
C GLU A 50 22.89 -18.16 4.41
N GLY A 51 22.30 -17.53 5.42
CA GLY A 51 21.06 -16.79 5.30
C GLY A 51 21.29 -15.46 4.58
N THR A 52 20.78 -15.31 3.36
CA THR A 52 20.62 -14.00 2.72
C THR A 52 19.50 -13.25 3.44
N ALA A 53 19.84 -12.59 4.54
CA ALA A 53 18.89 -11.75 5.27
C ALA A 53 18.40 -10.62 4.35
N LEU A 54 17.10 -10.60 4.06
CA LEU A 54 16.45 -9.48 3.39
C LEU A 54 16.58 -8.23 4.28
N GLU A 55 17.06 -7.11 3.73
CA GLU A 55 17.12 -5.82 4.43
C GLU A 55 15.69 -5.44 4.87
N MET A 56 15.41 -5.45 6.17
CA MET A 56 14.12 -5.02 6.72
C MET A 56 14.12 -3.50 6.95
N PRO A 57 13.00 -2.81 6.67
CA PRO A 57 12.86 -1.41 7.01
C PRO A 57 12.84 -1.22 8.53
N GLU A 58 13.61 -0.26 9.04
CA GLU A 58 13.55 0.17 10.43
C GLU A 58 12.67 1.42 10.54
N ILE A 59 11.66 1.38 11.42
CA ILE A 59 10.78 2.52 11.69
C ILE A 59 11.27 3.23 12.95
N ILE A 60 11.43 4.55 12.86
CA ILE A 60 11.82 5.40 13.99
C ILE A 60 10.83 6.55 14.07
N GLN A 61 10.13 6.67 15.20
CA GLN A 61 9.13 7.69 15.42
C GLN A 61 9.62 8.76 16.40
N TYR A 62 9.14 9.98 16.15
CA TYR A 62 9.32 11.11 17.04
C TYR A 62 7.96 11.74 17.31
N TYR A 63 7.62 11.96 18.58
CA TYR A 63 6.35 12.52 18.98
C TYR A 63 6.54 13.80 19.80
N LYS A 64 5.81 14.85 19.41
CA LYS A 64 5.73 16.11 20.14
C LYS A 64 4.29 16.61 20.11
N LYS A 65 3.76 16.92 21.29
CA LYS A 65 2.47 17.61 21.44
C LYS A 65 2.50 18.99 20.79
N ILE A 66 1.43 19.37 20.11
CA ILE A 66 1.37 20.64 19.38
C ILE A 66 1.40 21.83 20.35
N GLU A 67 0.88 21.65 21.57
CA GLU A 67 0.83 22.66 22.63
C GLU A 67 2.21 22.93 23.25
N ASP A 68 3.13 21.96 23.19
CA ASP A 68 4.45 22.10 23.79
C ASP A 68 5.36 22.97 22.90
N PRO A 69 6.13 23.93 23.45
CA PRO A 69 7.16 24.61 22.68
C PRO A 69 8.27 23.63 22.26
N TYR A 70 8.86 23.84 21.07
CA TYR A 70 10.00 23.02 20.62
C TYR A 70 11.25 23.29 21.48
N GLN A 71 11.89 22.22 21.93
CA GLN A 71 13.10 22.27 22.74
C GLN A 71 14.23 21.50 22.02
N PRO A 72 15.28 22.17 21.53
CA PRO A 72 16.33 21.53 20.74
C PRO A 72 17.09 20.38 21.42
N LYS A 73 17.07 20.34 22.76
CA LYS A 73 17.79 19.34 23.57
C LYS A 73 16.90 18.25 24.15
N LYS A 74 15.59 18.32 23.91
CA LYS A 74 14.64 17.31 24.38
C LYS A 74 14.65 16.14 23.41
N ASP A 75 14.76 14.93 23.94
CA ASP A 75 14.56 13.72 23.16
C ASP A 75 13.06 13.53 22.91
N TYR A 76 12.69 13.47 21.64
CA TYR A 76 11.32 13.26 21.18
C TYR A 76 11.10 11.85 20.64
N SER A 77 12.10 10.97 20.74
CA SER A 77 11.99 9.59 20.27
C SER A 77 10.90 8.84 21.02
N VAL A 78 10.15 8.01 20.28
CA VAL A 78 9.18 7.10 20.85
C VAL A 78 9.91 5.83 21.29
N GLY A 79 9.63 5.37 22.52
CA GLY A 79 10.35 4.23 23.12
C GLY A 79 9.99 2.87 22.53
N GLN A 80 8.83 2.74 21.90
CA GLN A 80 8.37 1.53 21.20
C GLN A 80 8.02 1.91 19.77
N ASN A 81 8.90 1.58 18.83
CA ASN A 81 8.64 1.78 17.41
C ASN A 81 8.00 0.51 16.81
N PRO A 82 7.17 0.64 15.76
CA PRO A 82 6.67 -0.48 14.98
C PRO A 82 7.80 -1.37 14.45
N ALA A 83 7.57 -2.68 14.44
CA ALA A 83 8.51 -3.68 13.95
C ALA A 83 8.74 -3.59 12.42
N GLY A 84 7.81 -2.99 11.69
CA GLY A 84 7.92 -2.79 10.26
C GLY A 84 6.84 -1.87 9.70
N ILE A 85 6.70 -1.88 8.38
CA ILE A 85 5.75 -0.99 7.68
C ILE A 85 4.32 -1.44 7.96
N GLU A 86 4.03 -2.73 8.00
CA GLU A 86 2.66 -3.20 8.18
C GLU A 86 2.10 -2.83 9.55
N GLU A 87 2.90 -3.00 10.61
CA GLU A 87 2.56 -2.55 11.96
C GLU A 87 2.42 -1.03 12.05
N LEU A 88 3.24 -0.25 11.33
CA LEU A 88 3.07 1.20 11.24
C LEU A 88 1.71 1.56 10.62
N LEU A 89 1.34 0.95 9.49
CA LEU A 89 0.04 1.21 8.84
C LEU A 89 -1.13 0.81 9.74
N TYR A 90 -0.96 -0.27 10.49
CA TYR A 90 -1.92 -0.72 11.48
C TYR A 90 -2.07 0.30 12.62
N GLN A 91 -0.94 0.76 13.18
CA GLN A 91 -0.91 1.77 14.23
C GLN A 91 -1.63 3.04 13.78
N VAL A 92 -1.31 3.56 12.58
CA VAL A 92 -1.98 4.76 12.03
C VAL A 92 -3.49 4.54 11.91
N SER A 93 -3.93 3.37 11.43
CA SER A 93 -5.37 3.07 11.29
C SER A 93 -6.10 3.05 12.64
N VAL A 94 -5.48 2.47 13.66
CA VAL A 94 -6.10 2.25 14.98
C VAL A 94 -5.98 3.48 15.86
N GLU A 95 -4.78 4.05 15.99
CA GLU A 95 -4.48 5.15 16.91
C GLU A 95 -4.90 6.50 16.34
N ASP A 96 -4.62 6.78 15.07
CA ASP A 96 -4.90 8.10 14.47
C ASP A 96 -6.32 8.17 13.88
N PHE A 97 -6.78 7.10 13.23
CA PHE A 97 -8.11 7.06 12.60
C PHE A 97 -9.19 6.38 13.44
N GLY A 98 -8.84 5.80 14.60
CA GLY A 98 -9.82 5.18 15.51
C GLY A 98 -10.51 3.92 14.95
N CYS A 99 -9.91 3.25 13.97
CA CYS A 99 -10.48 2.05 13.38
C CYS A 99 -10.34 0.85 14.32
N MET A 100 -11.27 -0.09 14.24
CA MET A 100 -11.16 -1.33 15.01
C MET A 100 -9.98 -2.18 14.49
N PRO A 101 -9.17 -2.76 15.40
CA PRO A 101 -8.11 -3.72 15.09
C PRO A 101 -8.48 -4.82 14.07
N SER A 102 -9.72 -5.32 14.13
CA SER A 102 -10.23 -6.38 13.23
C SER A 102 -10.51 -5.93 11.81
N ASP A 103 -10.67 -4.62 11.61
CA ASP A 103 -11.20 -4.06 10.37
C ASP A 103 -10.09 -3.54 9.47
N VAL A 104 -8.86 -3.45 9.98
CA VAL A 104 -7.69 -3.03 9.20
C VAL A 104 -7.31 -4.12 8.21
N LYS A 105 -7.27 -3.76 6.92
CA LYS A 105 -6.94 -4.65 5.81
C LYS A 105 -5.76 -4.12 5.02
N ILE A 106 -4.87 -5.03 4.64
CA ILE A 106 -3.75 -4.76 3.76
C ILE A 106 -3.99 -5.51 2.46
N ILE A 107 -4.02 -4.78 1.34
CA ILE A 107 -4.12 -5.32 0.00
C ILE A 107 -2.70 -5.38 -0.56
N TYR A 108 -2.21 -6.58 -0.86
CA TYR A 108 -0.86 -6.73 -1.38
C TYR A 108 -0.81 -6.56 -2.90
N SER A 109 0.22 -5.87 -3.39
CA SER A 109 0.57 -5.85 -4.81
C SER A 109 0.71 -7.27 -5.37
N GLY A 110 0.06 -7.53 -6.50
CA GLY A 110 0.09 -8.82 -7.19
C GLY A 110 -0.41 -10.00 -6.34
N ASN A 111 -1.23 -9.73 -5.32
CA ASN A 111 -1.68 -10.70 -4.31
C ASN A 111 -0.53 -11.42 -3.59
N ASN A 112 0.67 -10.81 -3.57
CA ASN A 112 1.91 -11.40 -3.08
C ASN A 112 2.26 -12.75 -3.73
N ILE A 113 1.91 -12.94 -5.02
CA ILE A 113 2.22 -14.16 -5.76
C ILE A 113 3.39 -13.88 -6.70
N PHE A 114 4.53 -14.54 -6.46
CA PHE A 114 5.66 -14.48 -7.40
C PHE A 114 5.34 -15.19 -8.73
N PRO A 115 5.67 -14.61 -9.91
CA PRO A 115 6.41 -13.36 -10.13
C PRO A 115 5.51 -12.13 -10.41
N TYR A 116 4.22 -12.22 -10.14
CA TYR A 116 3.24 -11.18 -10.48
C TYR A 116 3.38 -9.95 -9.58
N ASP A 117 3.66 -10.14 -8.30
CA ASP A 117 3.97 -9.09 -7.33
C ASP A 117 5.08 -8.14 -7.81
N ASP A 118 6.23 -8.69 -8.21
CA ASP A 118 7.36 -7.95 -8.73
C ASP A 118 6.98 -7.28 -10.05
N ARG A 119 6.33 -8.01 -10.98
CA ARG A 119 5.93 -7.49 -12.28
C ARG A 119 4.95 -6.32 -12.18
N GLU A 120 3.96 -6.39 -11.31
CA GLU A 120 2.98 -5.32 -11.13
C GLU A 120 3.55 -4.14 -10.34
N GLN A 121 4.55 -4.39 -9.49
CA GLN A 121 5.32 -3.33 -8.86
C GLN A 121 6.13 -2.52 -9.89
N TRP A 122 6.64 -3.14 -10.96
CA TRP A 122 7.27 -2.41 -12.07
C TRP A 122 6.32 -1.46 -12.80
N THR A 123 5.03 -1.59 -12.51
CA THR A 123 3.92 -0.93 -13.20
C THR A 123 3.04 -0.18 -12.20
N ASP A 124 3.63 0.13 -11.05
CA ASP A 124 3.14 1.02 -10.01
C ASP A 124 1.79 0.61 -9.39
N SER A 125 1.59 -0.68 -9.16
CA SER A 125 0.40 -1.25 -8.50
C SER A 125 0.03 -0.62 -7.16
N CYS A 126 1.01 -0.22 -6.34
CA CYS A 126 0.78 0.44 -5.06
C CYS A 126 0.50 1.94 -5.19
N ASN A 127 0.81 2.56 -6.32
CA ASN A 127 0.77 4.01 -6.52
C ASN A 127 -0.61 4.45 -7.03
N VAL A 128 -1.63 4.17 -6.23
CA VAL A 128 -3.03 4.51 -6.52
C VAL A 128 -3.39 5.86 -5.92
N VAL A 129 -4.26 6.64 -6.54
CA VAL A 129 -4.81 7.87 -5.94
C VAL A 129 -6.21 7.62 -5.42
N ALA A 130 -6.44 7.93 -4.14
CA ALA A 130 -7.77 7.95 -3.56
C ALA A 130 -8.49 9.26 -3.92
N LEU A 131 -9.63 9.15 -4.59
CA LEU A 131 -10.52 10.28 -4.87
C LEU A 131 -11.35 10.62 -3.65
N LYS A 132 -11.90 9.60 -3.00
CA LYS A 132 -12.55 9.66 -1.69
C LYS A 132 -12.32 8.35 -0.95
N GLU A 133 -12.79 8.25 0.29
CA GLU A 133 -12.64 7.04 1.10
C GLU A 133 -13.21 5.82 0.37
N GLY A 134 -12.32 4.92 -0.04
CA GLY A 134 -12.65 3.67 -0.72
C GLY A 134 -12.83 3.77 -2.23
N VAL A 135 -12.69 4.94 -2.83
CA VAL A 135 -12.73 5.09 -4.29
C VAL A 135 -11.36 5.51 -4.77
N VAL A 136 -10.69 4.62 -5.48
CA VAL A 136 -9.29 4.80 -5.93
C VAL A 136 -9.17 4.61 -7.43
N ILE A 137 -8.15 5.23 -8.01
CA ILE A 137 -7.77 5.03 -9.40
C ILE A 137 -6.47 4.22 -9.45
N GLY A 138 -6.44 3.18 -10.27
CA GLY A 138 -5.25 2.39 -10.58
C GLY A 138 -5.12 2.12 -12.08
N TYR A 139 -4.19 1.25 -12.45
CA TYR A 139 -3.96 0.88 -13.85
C TYR A 139 -4.55 -0.48 -14.19
N ASP A 140 -5.10 -0.58 -15.40
CA ASP A 140 -5.73 -1.79 -15.95
C ASP A 140 -4.79 -2.99 -16.13
N ARG A 141 -3.48 -2.76 -16.22
CA ARG A 141 -2.48 -3.84 -16.38
C ARG A 141 -2.15 -4.62 -15.12
N ASN A 142 -2.65 -4.18 -13.96
CA ASN A 142 -2.35 -4.79 -12.66
C ASN A 142 -3.48 -5.75 -12.26
N ASP A 143 -3.64 -6.84 -13.02
CA ASP A 143 -4.75 -7.79 -12.91
C ASP A 143 -4.82 -8.49 -11.54
N PHE A 144 -3.68 -8.86 -10.97
CA PHE A 144 -3.61 -9.57 -9.70
C PHE A 144 -3.86 -8.62 -8.52
N THR A 145 -3.34 -7.40 -8.59
CA THR A 145 -3.71 -6.34 -7.63
C THR A 145 -5.20 -6.03 -7.73
N ALA A 146 -5.76 -5.91 -8.92
CA ALA A 146 -7.20 -5.71 -9.11
C ALA A 146 -8.02 -6.88 -8.53
N THR A 147 -7.54 -8.11 -8.65
CA THR A 147 -8.16 -9.27 -8.00
C THR A 147 -8.09 -9.17 -6.48
N ALA A 148 -6.94 -8.77 -5.92
CA ALA A 148 -6.80 -8.54 -4.48
C ALA A 148 -7.74 -7.43 -3.96
N PHE A 149 -8.00 -6.40 -4.76
CA PHE A 149 -9.04 -5.41 -4.47
C PHE A 149 -10.45 -6.02 -4.43
N LYS A 150 -10.80 -6.88 -5.40
CA LYS A 150 -12.08 -7.62 -5.39
C LYS A 150 -12.22 -8.48 -4.14
N ASP A 151 -11.19 -9.23 -3.79
CA ASP A 151 -11.17 -10.10 -2.61
C ASP A 151 -11.30 -9.29 -1.30
N ALA A 152 -10.80 -8.05 -1.29
CA ALA A 152 -10.95 -7.12 -0.18
C ALA A 152 -12.35 -6.47 -0.08
N GLY A 153 -13.22 -6.69 -1.07
CA GLY A 153 -14.59 -6.19 -1.14
C GLY A 153 -14.76 -4.91 -1.97
N PHE A 154 -13.86 -4.65 -2.93
CA PHE A 154 -13.97 -3.52 -3.84
C PHE A 154 -14.54 -3.95 -5.20
N ASP A 155 -15.41 -3.12 -5.76
CA ASP A 155 -15.77 -3.21 -7.17
C ASP A 155 -14.60 -2.76 -8.03
N VAL A 156 -14.37 -3.45 -9.15
CA VAL A 156 -13.33 -3.07 -10.11
C VAL A 156 -13.98 -2.78 -11.44
N ILE A 157 -13.88 -1.53 -11.87
CA ILE A 157 -14.47 -1.05 -13.12
C ILE A 157 -13.41 -0.36 -13.97
N THR A 158 -13.57 -0.41 -15.29
CA THR A 158 -12.76 0.41 -16.19
C THR A 158 -13.30 1.83 -16.24
N THR A 159 -12.45 2.75 -16.69
CA THR A 159 -12.84 4.16 -16.89
C THR A 159 -13.99 4.30 -17.90
N ASP A 160 -13.99 3.50 -18.97
CA ASP A 160 -15.08 3.50 -19.97
C ASP A 160 -16.41 3.05 -19.34
N LEU A 161 -16.38 2.03 -18.50
CA LEU A 161 -17.57 1.57 -17.77
C LEU A 161 -18.04 2.62 -16.78
N ALA A 162 -17.13 3.28 -16.05
CA ALA A 162 -17.48 4.36 -15.13
C ALA A 162 -18.23 5.49 -15.86
N PHE A 163 -17.70 5.96 -17.00
CA PHE A 163 -18.37 7.00 -17.79
C PHE A 163 -19.73 6.54 -18.35
N ALA A 164 -19.85 5.28 -18.78
CA ALA A 164 -21.13 4.74 -19.21
C ALA A 164 -22.16 4.69 -18.06
N LEU A 165 -21.75 4.32 -16.84
CA LEU A 165 -22.62 4.33 -15.66
C LEU A 165 -23.09 5.75 -15.34
N PHE A 166 -22.20 6.74 -15.41
CA PHE A 166 -22.54 8.14 -15.16
C PHE A 166 -23.51 8.69 -16.20
N ALA A 167 -23.31 8.36 -17.48
CA ALA A 167 -24.23 8.75 -18.54
C ALA A 167 -25.63 8.13 -18.38
N ASN A 168 -25.73 6.96 -17.73
CA ASN A 168 -26.98 6.28 -17.41
C ASN A 168 -27.61 6.75 -16.08
N GLY A 169 -27.11 7.84 -15.48
CA GLY A 169 -27.71 8.49 -14.31
C GLY A 169 -27.13 8.08 -12.96
N LEU A 170 -26.04 7.30 -12.92
CA LEU A 170 -25.32 7.06 -11.67
C LEU A 170 -24.53 8.32 -11.28
N GLU A 171 -24.70 8.80 -10.06
CA GLU A 171 -23.96 9.97 -9.59
C GLU A 171 -22.53 9.59 -9.18
N PRO A 172 -21.47 10.29 -9.66
CA PRO A 172 -20.08 9.93 -9.33
C PRO A 172 -19.79 9.86 -7.81
N HIS A 173 -20.48 10.69 -7.02
CA HIS A 173 -20.31 10.74 -5.57
C HIS A 173 -20.89 9.50 -4.86
N SER A 174 -21.80 8.75 -5.49
CA SER A 174 -22.42 7.56 -4.91
C SER A 174 -21.55 6.30 -5.01
N LEU A 175 -20.43 6.34 -5.73
CA LEU A 175 -19.52 5.20 -5.81
C LEU A 175 -18.93 4.90 -4.43
N GLU A 176 -18.83 3.64 -4.03
CA GLU A 176 -18.21 3.23 -2.78
C GLU A 176 -17.36 2.00 -3.03
N ASN A 177 -16.21 1.90 -2.32
CA ASN A 177 -15.31 0.75 -2.43
C ASN A 177 -15.04 0.35 -3.89
N THR A 178 -14.57 1.29 -4.72
CA THR A 178 -14.38 1.07 -6.15
C THR A 178 -12.94 1.36 -6.55
N LEU A 179 -12.30 0.40 -7.22
CA LEU A 179 -11.08 0.60 -7.98
C LEU A 179 -11.44 0.90 -9.44
N ILE A 180 -11.11 2.11 -9.90
CA ILE A 180 -11.29 2.55 -11.27
C ILE A 180 -9.98 2.33 -12.02
N LEU A 181 -10.02 1.51 -13.07
CA LEU A 181 -8.86 1.17 -13.89
C LEU A 181 -8.74 2.16 -15.06
N LEU A 182 -7.64 2.90 -15.06
CA LEU A 182 -7.19 3.72 -16.19
C LEU A 182 -6.44 2.85 -17.21
N PRO A 183 -6.69 3.06 -18.52
CA PRO A 183 -5.86 2.49 -19.57
C PRO A 183 -4.39 2.89 -19.40
N SER A 184 -3.50 1.89 -19.35
CA SER A 184 -2.11 2.11 -18.90
C SER A 184 -1.03 1.78 -19.93
N ALA A 185 -1.40 1.53 -21.19
CA ALA A 185 -0.50 1.07 -22.24
C ALA A 185 0.79 1.92 -22.42
N GLU A 186 0.68 3.24 -22.28
CA GLU A 186 1.82 4.16 -22.42
C GLU A 186 2.29 4.76 -21.09
N LEU A 187 1.37 5.29 -20.28
CA LEU A 187 1.71 6.04 -19.06
C LEU A 187 2.48 5.19 -18.03
N SER A 188 2.08 3.93 -17.83
CA SER A 188 2.75 3.05 -16.86
C SER A 188 4.19 2.71 -17.25
N ARG A 189 4.59 2.89 -18.53
CA ARG A 189 5.97 2.66 -18.97
C ARG A 189 6.92 3.72 -18.44
N ALA A 190 6.39 4.90 -18.09
CA ALA A 190 7.15 5.98 -17.48
C ALA A 190 7.40 5.77 -15.97
N ARG A 191 6.88 4.68 -15.38
CA ARG A 191 7.00 4.34 -13.95
C ARG A 191 6.41 5.40 -13.02
N GLY A 192 5.23 5.90 -13.39
CA GLY A 192 4.41 6.74 -12.54
C GLY A 192 3.01 6.15 -12.47
N GLY A 193 2.51 5.93 -11.26
CA GLY A 193 1.11 5.57 -11.02
C GLY A 193 0.17 6.76 -11.10
N SER A 194 -1.10 6.52 -10.81
CA SER A 194 -2.12 7.55 -10.80
C SER A 194 -1.86 8.60 -9.70
N HIS A 195 -1.23 8.22 -8.59
CA HIS A 195 -0.82 9.16 -7.53
C HIS A 195 0.25 10.13 -8.02
N CYS A 196 1.29 9.63 -8.69
CA CYS A 196 2.36 10.45 -9.26
C CYS A 196 1.87 11.50 -10.27
N MET A 197 0.75 11.25 -10.95
CA MET A 197 0.16 12.18 -11.93
C MET A 197 -0.83 13.16 -11.31
N SER A 198 -1.00 13.13 -10.00
CA SER A 198 -1.99 13.93 -9.28
C SER A 198 -1.33 14.97 -8.37
N CYS A 199 -1.99 16.11 -8.21
CA CYS A 199 -1.62 17.14 -7.24
C CYS A 199 -2.91 17.66 -6.58
N PRO A 200 -3.38 17.01 -5.50
CA PRO A 200 -4.60 17.42 -4.83
C PRO A 200 -4.46 18.84 -4.26
N LEU A 201 -5.31 19.75 -4.71
CA LEU A 201 -5.31 21.15 -4.26
C LEU A 201 -6.17 21.37 -3.02
N LEU A 202 -7.28 20.61 -2.92
CA LEU A 202 -8.23 20.67 -1.84
C LEU A 202 -8.76 19.26 -1.57
N ARG A 203 -8.77 18.86 -0.30
CA ARG A 203 -9.41 17.64 0.20
C ARG A 203 -10.16 17.99 1.47
N ASP A 204 -11.32 17.39 1.66
CA ASP A 204 -12.09 17.54 2.90
C ASP A 204 -11.34 16.91 4.08
N ALA A 205 -11.57 17.44 5.27
CA ALA A 205 -11.05 16.83 6.51
C ALA A 205 -11.75 15.49 6.77
N PHE A 206 -11.03 14.59 7.45
CA PHE A 206 -11.48 13.23 7.79
C PHE A 206 -12.52 13.19 8.91
#